data_AF-A9VQU2-F1
#
_entry.id   AF-A9VQU2-F1
#
_cell.length_a   1.000
_cell.length_b   1.000
_cell.length_c   1.000
_cell.angle_alpha   90.00
_cell.angle_beta   90.00
_cell.angle_gamma   90.00
#
_symmetry.space_group_name_H-M   'P 1'
#
loop_
_entity.id
_entity.type
_entity.pdbx_description
1 polymer ?
#
loop_
_entity_poly.entity_id
_entity_poly.type
_entity_poly.pdbx_seq_one_letter_code
_entity_poly.pdbx_strand_id
1 'polypeptide(L)'
;MLRVLLNISGVKEGRIKMAEFGAGIDKSMQEVLDKTKISADQFEKWGQAIAGGGENGQKAMLEATKALAGVENATDRNALGTKMFGR
;
A
#
# COMPACT_ATOMS: atom_id res chain seq x y z
N MET A 1 24.84 -11.83 -23.95
CA MET A 1 23.60 -12.38 -23.37
C MET A 1 23.28 -11.57 -22.10
N LEU A 2 22.54 -10.46 -22.22
CA LEU A 2 22.39 -9.47 -21.13
C LEU A 2 20.90 -9.19 -20.90
N ARG A 3 20.19 -10.09 -20.22
CA ARG A 3 18.75 -9.89 -19.94
C ARG A 3 18.21 -10.52 -18.65
N VAL A 4 19.06 -10.81 -17.67
CA VAL A 4 18.61 -11.48 -16.41
C VAL A 4 18.92 -10.67 -15.15
N LEU A 5 19.66 -9.56 -15.22
CA LEU A 5 20.04 -8.78 -14.03
C LEU A 5 18.99 -7.73 -13.57
N LEU A 6 17.95 -7.46 -14.37
CA LEU A 6 16.90 -6.49 -14.02
C LEU A 6 15.83 -7.02 -13.05
N ASN A 7 15.67 -8.34 -12.93
CA ASN A 7 14.59 -8.92 -12.11
C ASN A 7 14.96 -9.02 -10.61
N ILE A 8 16.26 -9.06 -10.27
CA ILE A 8 16.68 -9.13 -8.86
C ILE A 8 16.55 -7.78 -8.17
N SER A 9 16.80 -6.67 -8.86
CA SER A 9 16.73 -5.32 -8.28
C SER A 9 15.31 -4.95 -7.87
N GLY A 10 14.32 -5.13 -8.76
CA GLY A 10 12.92 -4.76 -8.45
C GLY A 10 12.30 -5.59 -7.32
N VAL A 11 12.63 -6.88 -7.22
CA VAL A 11 12.16 -7.74 -6.12
C VAL A 11 12.87 -7.37 -4.80
N LYS A 12 14.14 -6.95 -4.86
CA LYS A 12 14.88 -6.50 -3.68
C LYS A 12 14.41 -5.11 -3.20
N GLU A 13 14.16 -4.18 -4.11
CA GLU A 13 13.56 -2.88 -3.81
C GLU A 13 12.15 -3.01 -3.26
N GLY A 14 11.33 -3.92 -3.80
CA GLY A 14 10.00 -4.24 -3.25
C GLY A 14 10.07 -4.76 -1.82
N ARG A 15 11.04 -5.64 -1.51
CA ARG A 15 11.27 -6.14 -0.14
C ARG A 15 11.78 -5.07 0.82
N ILE A 16 12.64 -4.15 0.36
CA ILE A 16 13.12 -3.03 1.17
C ILE A 16 11.98 -2.05 1.46
N LYS A 17 11.20 -1.65 0.44
CA LYS A 17 10.01 -0.82 0.63
C LYS A 17 8.97 -1.47 1.54
N MET A 18 8.84 -2.80 1.51
CA MET A 18 7.96 -3.57 2.40
C MET A 18 8.48 -3.67 3.83
N ALA A 19 9.81 -3.79 4.01
CA ALA A 19 10.44 -3.75 5.33
C ALA A 19 10.39 -2.35 5.95
N GLU A 20 10.52 -1.29 5.14
CA GLU A 20 10.25 0.09 5.54
C GLU A 20 8.78 0.29 5.89
N PHE A 21 7.85 -0.37 5.17
CA PHE A 21 6.42 -0.37 5.49
C PHE A 21 6.11 -0.97 6.87
N GLY A 22 6.79 -2.07 7.25
CA GLY A 22 6.67 -2.69 8.57
C GLY A 22 7.44 -1.98 9.69
N ALA A 23 8.32 -1.02 9.34
CA ALA A 23 9.09 -0.23 10.31
C ALA A 23 8.39 1.08 10.70
N GLY A 24 7.33 1.47 10.00
CA GLY A 24 6.51 2.62 10.37
C GLY A 24 5.80 3.21 9.17
N ILE A 25 4.51 3.44 9.33
CA ILE A 25 3.74 4.33 8.47
C ILE A 25 4.46 5.68 8.48
N ASP A 26 5.14 6.01 7.38
CA ASP A 26 5.92 7.24 7.27
C ASP A 26 5.03 8.47 7.53
N LYS A 27 5.58 9.57 8.05
CA LYS A 27 4.80 10.73 8.52
C LYS A 27 3.79 11.24 7.49
N SER A 28 4.18 11.28 6.23
CA SER A 28 3.27 11.69 5.15
C SER A 28 2.08 10.76 4.97
N MET A 29 2.22 9.48 5.32
CA MET A 29 1.12 8.52 5.27
C MET A 29 0.22 8.66 6.50
N GLN A 30 0.79 8.89 7.69
CA GLN A 30 0.00 9.24 8.87
C GLN A 30 -0.83 10.51 8.63
N GLU A 31 -0.24 11.57 8.09
CA GLU A 31 -0.96 12.82 7.79
C GLU A 31 -2.10 12.64 6.79
N VAL A 32 -1.92 11.77 5.79
CA VAL A 32 -3.00 11.49 4.85
C VAL A 32 -4.06 10.60 5.51
N LEU A 33 -3.67 9.60 6.30
CA LEU A 33 -4.60 8.76 7.05
C LEU A 33 -5.42 9.54 8.07
N ASP A 34 -4.82 10.51 8.77
CA ASP A 34 -5.49 11.44 9.71
C ASP A 34 -6.57 12.30 9.02
N LYS A 35 -6.37 12.62 7.73
CA LYS A 35 -7.37 13.32 6.91
C LYS A 35 -8.48 12.40 6.42
N THR A 36 -8.31 11.08 6.57
CA THR A 36 -9.31 10.08 6.23
C THR A 36 -9.91 9.45 7.47
N LYS A 37 -10.95 8.63 7.29
CA LYS A 37 -11.48 7.78 8.37
C LYS A 37 -10.73 6.45 8.49
N ILE A 38 -9.57 6.33 7.86
CA ILE A 38 -8.82 5.08 7.77
C ILE A 38 -7.72 5.11 8.82
N SER A 39 -7.80 4.19 9.77
CA SER A 39 -6.73 3.98 10.74
C SER A 39 -5.52 3.31 10.10
N ALA A 40 -4.34 3.80 10.48
CA ALA A 40 -3.02 3.22 10.22
C ALA A 40 -2.99 1.68 10.29
N ASP A 41 -3.50 1.11 11.38
CA ASP A 41 -3.53 -0.33 11.63
C ASP A 41 -4.40 -1.09 10.60
N GLN A 42 -5.54 -0.53 10.20
CA GLN A 42 -6.36 -1.12 9.12
C GLN A 42 -5.65 -1.06 7.77
N PHE A 43 -4.99 0.06 7.48
CA PHE A 43 -4.27 0.25 6.23
C PHE A 43 -3.10 -0.74 6.13
N GLU A 44 -2.37 -0.97 7.22
CA GLU A 44 -1.31 -1.97 7.31
C GLU A 44 -1.85 -3.39 7.10
N LYS A 45 -2.96 -3.75 7.77
CA LYS A 45 -3.64 -5.04 7.59
C LYS A 45 -4.03 -5.29 6.14
N TRP A 46 -4.58 -4.28 5.47
CA TRP A 46 -4.89 -4.40 4.05
C TRP A 46 -3.63 -4.59 3.21
N GLY A 47 -2.58 -3.80 3.46
CA GLY A 47 -1.29 -3.95 2.77
C GLY A 47 -0.69 -5.34 2.91
N GLN A 48 -0.66 -5.89 4.12
CA GLN A 48 -0.18 -7.25 4.40
C GLN A 48 -1.04 -8.31 3.72
N ALA A 49 -2.37 -8.19 3.77
CA ALA A 49 -3.28 -9.14 3.13
C ALA A 49 -3.16 -9.09 1.60
N ILE A 50 -3.08 -7.89 1.00
CA ILE A 50 -2.90 -7.68 -0.44
C ILE A 50 -1.56 -8.27 -0.88
N ALA A 51 -0.48 -8.03 -0.13
CA ALA A 51 0.84 -8.60 -0.40
C ALA A 51 0.87 -10.13 -0.25
N GLY A 52 0.12 -10.67 0.71
CA GLY A 52 -0.07 -12.11 0.87
C GLY A 52 -0.87 -12.76 -0.27
N GLY A 53 -1.63 -11.97 -1.03
CA GLY A 53 -2.41 -12.43 -2.17
C GLY A 53 -3.57 -13.36 -1.78
N GLY A 54 -4.09 -14.09 -2.77
CA GLY A 54 -5.18 -15.05 -2.57
C GLY A 54 -6.55 -14.38 -2.29
N GLU A 55 -7.44 -15.11 -1.63
CA GLU A 55 -8.81 -14.65 -1.36
C GLU A 55 -8.83 -13.48 -0.34
N ASN A 56 -7.96 -13.54 0.67
CA ASN A 56 -7.84 -12.49 1.68
C ASN A 56 -7.27 -11.20 1.09
N GLY A 57 -6.29 -11.29 0.19
CA GLY A 57 -5.77 -10.12 -0.54
C GLY A 57 -6.81 -9.47 -1.43
N GLN A 58 -7.67 -10.25 -2.09
CA GLN A 58 -8.79 -9.72 -2.88
C GLN A 58 -9.84 -9.02 -2.02
N LYS A 59 -10.21 -9.61 -0.87
CA LYS A 59 -11.13 -8.97 0.09
C LYS A 59 -10.56 -7.67 0.64
N ALA A 60 -9.29 -7.69 1.06
CA ALA A 60 -8.58 -6.51 1.54
C ALA A 60 -8.50 -5.42 0.47
N MET A 61 -8.22 -5.77 -0.78
CA MET A 61 -8.22 -4.82 -1.90
C MET A 61 -9.58 -4.17 -2.11
N LEU A 62 -10.67 -4.94 -2.01
CA LEU A 62 -12.04 -4.42 -2.13
C LEU A 62 -12.39 -3.46 -0.99
N GLU A 63 -12.08 -3.82 0.25
CA GLU A 63 -12.30 -2.97 1.42
C GLU A 63 -11.47 -1.70 1.38
N ALA A 64 -10.18 -1.82 1.09
CA ALA A 64 -9.26 -0.73 0.84
C ALA A 64 -9.81 0.24 -0.21
N THR A 65 -10.24 -0.28 -1.36
CA THR A 65 -10.76 0.55 -2.46
C THR A 65 -12.06 1.26 -2.06
N LYS A 66 -12.95 0.60 -1.31
CA LYS A 66 -14.17 1.24 -0.79
C LYS A 66 -13.85 2.35 0.21
N ALA A 67 -12.91 2.11 1.12
CA ALA A 67 -12.48 3.11 2.09
C ALA A 67 -11.83 4.31 1.39
N LEU A 68 -10.98 4.07 0.39
CA LEU A 68 -10.38 5.08 -0.46
C LEU A 68 -11.43 5.85 -1.28
N ALA A 69 -12.44 5.19 -1.81
CA ALA A 69 -13.55 5.84 -2.51
C ALA A 69 -14.38 6.76 -1.59
N GLY A 70 -14.39 6.49 -0.28
CA GLY A 70 -14.98 7.35 0.75
C GLY A 70 -14.12 8.56 1.14
N VAL A 71 -12.88 8.66 0.63
CA VAL A 71 -12.04 9.84 0.82
C VAL A 71 -12.49 10.94 -0.14
N GLU A 72 -13.00 12.04 0.42
CA GLU A 72 -13.55 13.16 -0.37
C GLU A 72 -12.47 13.85 -1.21
N ASN A 73 -11.25 13.95 -0.68
CA ASN A 73 -10.13 14.59 -1.37
C ASN A 73 -9.47 13.61 -2.37
N ALA A 74 -9.59 13.91 -3.65
CA ALA A 74 -9.04 13.09 -4.72
C ALA A 74 -7.49 12.98 -4.67
N THR A 75 -6.81 14.01 -4.17
CA THR A 75 -5.35 14.00 -4.00
C THR A 75 -4.93 13.03 -2.90
N ASP A 76 -5.61 13.07 -1.74
CA ASP A 76 -5.35 12.16 -0.62
C ASP A 76 -5.67 10.71 -1.01
N ARG A 77 -6.78 10.50 -1.72
CA ARG A 77 -7.16 9.19 -2.28
C ARG A 77 -6.09 8.65 -3.22
N ASN A 78 -5.59 9.48 -4.15
CA ASN A 78 -4.56 9.06 -5.09
C ASN A 78 -3.23 8.78 -4.37
N ALA A 79 -2.86 9.60 -3.39
CA ALA A 79 -1.65 9.38 -2.59
C ALA A 79 -1.70 8.03 -1.87
N LEU A 80 -2.81 7.72 -1.18
CA LEU A 80 -2.99 6.43 -0.53
C LEU A 80 -3.07 5.27 -1.53
N GLY A 81 -3.76 5.46 -2.66
CA GLY A 81 -3.87 4.45 -3.72
C GLY A 81 -2.53 4.09 -4.35
N THR A 82 -1.70 5.07 -4.69
CA THR A 82 -0.34 4.84 -5.22
C THR A 82 0.54 4.14 -4.18
N LYS A 83 0.38 4.47 -2.89
CA LYS A 83 1.12 3.80 -1.80
C LYS A 83 0.68 2.35 -1.58
N MET A 84 -0.61 2.05 -1.67
CA MET A 84 -1.13 0.69 -1.51
C MET A 84 -0.91 -0.21 -2.72
N PHE A 85 -1.09 0.33 -3.93
CA PHE A 85 -1.16 -0.47 -5.14
C PHE A 85 0.06 -0.31 -6.05
N GLY A 86 0.98 0.61 -5.73
CA GLY A 86 2.26 0.77 -6.43
C GLY A 86 2.14 1.13 -7.92
N ARG A 87 1.01 1.71 -8.34
CA ARG A 87 0.80 2.21 -9.70
C ARG A 87 1.21 3.66 -9.85
#